data_AF-A0A6I3S0S8-F1
#
_entry.id   AF-A0A6I3S0S8-F1
#
_cell.length_a   1.000
_cell.length_b   1.000
_cell.length_c   1.000
_cell.angle_alpha   90.00
_cell.angle_beta   90.00
_cell.angle_gamma   90.00
#
_symmetry.space_group_name_H-M   'P 1'
#
loop_
_entity.id
_entity.type
_entity.pdbx_description
1 polymer ?
#
loop_
_entity_poly.entity_id
_entity_poly.type
_entity_poly.pdbx_seq_one_letter_code
_entity_poly.pdbx_strand_id
1 'polypeptide(L)'
;MATLEDLIRQKQELEKEIEEVTRRERINAINTCRELIQKFDLQPAEIGLKKLMRKGAMIPKFMGPKGETWTGRGRKPIWLQQAELEGKSLEDFRITSPVAMEEDEEARLEELTRPDNVKA
;
A
#
# COMPACT_ATOMS: atom_id res chain seq x y z
N MET A 1 2.64 21.55 -45.29
CA MET A 1 3.34 20.43 -44.63
C MET A 1 3.14 20.60 -43.14
N ALA A 2 2.82 19.53 -42.41
CA ALA A 2 2.72 19.62 -40.95
C ALA A 2 4.07 20.06 -40.37
N THR A 3 4.05 20.99 -39.42
CA THR A 3 5.29 21.46 -38.76
C THR A 3 5.77 20.42 -37.77
N LEU A 4 7.06 20.45 -37.42
CA LEU A 4 7.62 19.56 -36.40
C LEU A 4 6.87 19.69 -35.06
N GLU A 5 6.48 20.93 -34.71
CA GLU A 5 5.73 21.24 -33.49
C GLU A 5 4.32 20.63 -33.50
N ASP A 6 3.62 20.67 -34.64
CA ASP A 6 2.32 20.01 -34.82
C ASP A 6 2.43 18.48 -34.62
N LEU A 7 3.48 17.86 -35.15
CA LEU A 7 3.70 16.41 -35.02
C LEU A 7 4.02 15.99 -33.57
N ILE A 8 4.79 16.80 -32.84
CA ILE A 8 5.09 16.56 -31.42
C ILE A 8 3.82 16.67 -30.57
N ARG A 9 2.99 17.68 -30.83
CA ARG A 9 1.72 17.86 -30.11
C ARG A 9 0.76 16.69 -30.33
N GLN A 10 0.62 16.22 -31.57
CA GLN A 10 -0.20 15.05 -31.89
C GLN A 10 0.32 13.77 -31.21
N LYS A 11 1.65 13.59 -31.15
CA LYS A 11 2.26 12.46 -30.42
C LYS A 11 1.89 12.50 -28.93
N GLN A 12 2.00 13.65 -28.28
CA GLN A 12 1.70 13.80 -26.85
C GLN A 12 0.24 13.55 -26.54
N GLU A 13 -0.67 14.01 -27.39
CA GLU A 13 -2.11 13.76 -27.24
C GLU A 13 -2.44 12.27 -27.38
N LEU A 14 -1.86 11.61 -28.39
CA LEU A 14 -2.00 10.17 -28.57
C LEU A 14 -1.38 9.37 -27.41
N GLU A 15 -0.21 9.76 -26.89
CA GLU A 15 0.40 9.09 -25.73
C GLU A 15 -0.46 9.20 -24.48
N LYS A 16 -1.07 10.37 -24.25
CA LYS A 16 -1.99 10.57 -23.12
C LYS A 16 -3.24 9.71 -23.26
N GLU A 17 -3.83 9.65 -24.45
CA GLU A 17 -4.99 8.80 -24.71
C GLU A 17 -4.67 7.31 -24.55
N ILE A 18 -3.49 6.87 -25.01
CA ILE A 18 -2.99 5.51 -24.78
C ILE A 18 -2.86 5.23 -23.28
N GLU A 19 -2.31 6.15 -22.49
CA GLU A 19 -2.21 5.98 -21.04
C GLU A 19 -3.59 5.85 -20.38
N GLU A 20 -4.56 6.69 -20.75
CA GLU A 20 -5.90 6.62 -20.18
C GLU A 20 -6.62 5.32 -20.55
N VAL A 21 -6.51 4.89 -21.82
CA VAL A 21 -7.07 3.61 -22.28
C VAL A 21 -6.39 2.45 -21.56
N THR A 22 -5.07 2.40 -21.51
CA THR A 22 -4.34 1.30 -20.83
C THR A 22 -4.63 1.26 -19.33
N ARG A 23 -4.79 2.41 -18.67
CA ARG A 23 -5.21 2.51 -17.27
C ARG A 23 -6.61 1.92 -17.09
N ARG A 24 -7.56 2.29 -17.95
CA ARG A 24 -8.94 1.77 -17.92
C ARG A 24 -8.97 0.27 -18.18
N GLU A 25 -8.27 -0.20 -19.20
CA GLU A 25 -8.16 -1.63 -19.53
C GLU A 25 -7.54 -2.43 -18.39
N ARG A 26 -6.51 -1.89 -17.72
CA ARG A 26 -5.90 -2.52 -16.54
C ARG A 26 -6.89 -2.64 -15.38
N ILE A 27 -7.68 -1.60 -15.11
CA ILE A 27 -8.71 -1.63 -14.07
C ILE A 27 -9.81 -2.65 -14.42
N ASN A 28 -10.26 -2.66 -15.68
CA ASN A 28 -11.23 -3.62 -16.17
C ASN A 28 -10.74 -5.06 -16.02
N ALA A 29 -9.50 -5.34 -16.43
CA ALA A 29 -8.89 -6.66 -16.28
C ALA A 29 -8.83 -7.10 -14.80
N ILE A 30 -8.47 -6.18 -13.88
CA ILE A 30 -8.46 -6.47 -12.44
C ILE A 30 -9.87 -6.79 -11.93
N ASN A 31 -10.89 -6.02 -12.35
CA ASN A 31 -12.27 -6.25 -11.97
C ASN A 31 -12.78 -7.61 -12.50
N THR A 32 -12.52 -7.92 -13.76
CA THR A 32 -12.86 -9.23 -14.34
C THR A 32 -12.17 -10.38 -13.61
N CYS A 33 -10.88 -10.25 -13.29
CA CYS A 33 -10.18 -11.23 -12.47
C CYS A 33 -10.84 -11.37 -11.09
N ARG A 34 -11.23 -10.27 -10.45
CA ARG A 34 -11.89 -10.30 -9.14
C ARG A 34 -13.26 -10.97 -9.19
N GLU A 35 -14.06 -10.68 -10.22
CA GLU A 35 -15.35 -11.34 -10.45
C GLU A 35 -15.18 -12.85 -10.68
N LEU A 36 -14.20 -13.26 -11.49
CA LEU A 36 -13.91 -14.67 -11.71
C LEU A 36 -13.45 -15.37 -10.44
N ILE A 37 -12.58 -14.72 -9.64
CA ILE A 37 -12.15 -15.26 -8.34
C ILE A 37 -13.37 -15.44 -7.42
N GLN A 38 -14.27 -14.48 -7.36
CA GLN A 38 -15.47 -14.55 -6.51
C GLN A 38 -16.47 -15.60 -6.99
N LYS A 39 -16.73 -15.67 -8.31
CA LYS A 39 -17.73 -16.59 -8.89
C LYS A 39 -17.34 -18.05 -8.73
N PHE A 40 -16.05 -18.35 -8.81
CA PHE A 40 -15.53 -19.71 -8.79
C PHE A 40 -14.83 -20.04 -7.45
N ASP A 41 -14.91 -19.16 -6.45
CA ASP A 41 -14.23 -19.26 -5.14
C ASP A 41 -12.74 -19.64 -5.26
N LEU A 42 -12.08 -19.13 -6.30
CA LEU A 42 -10.73 -19.56 -6.66
C LEU A 42 -9.75 -19.15 -5.58
N GLN A 43 -9.09 -20.13 -4.99
CA GLN A 43 -8.08 -19.87 -3.98
C GLN A 43 -6.79 -19.38 -4.67
N PRO A 44 -6.01 -18.46 -4.03
CA PRO A 44 -4.71 -18.04 -4.56
C PRO A 44 -3.72 -19.18 -4.82
N ALA A 45 -3.99 -20.36 -4.26
CA ALA A 45 -3.27 -21.60 -4.53
C ALA A 45 -3.45 -22.10 -5.97
N GLU A 46 -4.67 -22.03 -6.48
CA GLU A 46 -5.12 -22.67 -7.72
C GLU A 46 -4.72 -21.82 -8.94
N ILE A 47 -4.63 -20.51 -8.75
CA ILE A 47 -4.14 -19.55 -9.75
C ILE A 47 -2.60 -19.44 -9.69
N GLY A 48 -1.92 -20.20 -8.82
CA GLY A 48 -0.46 -20.20 -8.70
C GLY A 48 0.15 -18.97 -7.99
N LEU A 49 -0.69 -18.08 -7.44
CA LEU A 49 -0.26 -16.90 -6.67
C LEU A 49 0.46 -17.27 -5.37
N LYS A 50 0.22 -18.46 -4.80
CA LYS A 50 0.96 -18.95 -3.62
C LYS A 50 2.48 -18.98 -3.81
N LYS A 51 2.99 -19.21 -5.03
CA LYS A 51 4.44 -19.18 -5.29
C LYS A 51 5.00 -17.75 -5.30
N LEU A 52 4.18 -16.78 -5.71
CA LEU A 52 4.51 -15.35 -5.65
C LEU A 52 4.47 -14.83 -4.21
N MET A 53 3.50 -15.28 -3.40
CA MET A 53 3.38 -14.90 -1.99
C MET A 53 4.39 -15.61 -1.06
N ARG A 54 4.91 -16.79 -1.44
CA ARG A 54 5.98 -17.48 -0.69
C ARG A 54 7.34 -16.81 -0.82
N LYS A 55 7.56 -15.98 -1.85
CA LYS A 55 8.70 -15.07 -1.87
C LYS A 55 8.36 -13.97 -0.89
N GLY A 56 8.63 -14.22 0.39
CA GLY A 56 8.28 -13.36 1.52
C GLY A 56 8.63 -11.91 1.24
N ALA A 57 7.68 -11.19 0.65
CA ALA A 57 7.69 -9.76 0.57
C ALA A 57 7.47 -9.35 2.02
N MET A 58 8.58 -9.14 2.74
CA MET A 58 8.53 -8.50 4.03
C MET A 58 7.65 -7.27 3.85
N ILE A 59 6.49 -7.27 4.50
CA ILE A 59 5.52 -6.19 4.37
C ILE A 59 6.27 -4.92 4.80
N PRO A 60 6.42 -3.93 3.90
CA PRO A 60 7.08 -2.69 4.26
C PRO A 60 6.31 -2.06 5.42
N LYS A 61 6.99 -1.82 6.54
CA LYS A 61 6.40 -1.25 7.75
C LYS A 61 6.51 0.27 7.76
N PHE A 62 7.50 0.81 7.04
CA PHE A 62 7.80 2.22 6.98
C PHE A 62 7.96 2.69 5.53
N MET A 63 7.54 3.91 5.22
CA MET A 63 7.65 4.57 3.92
C MET A 63 8.26 5.96 4.11
N GLY A 64 9.37 6.21 3.42
CA GLY A 64 10.01 7.51 3.38
C GLY A 64 9.32 8.50 2.43
N PRO A 65 9.71 9.78 2.47
CA PRO A 65 9.06 10.87 1.71
C PRO A 65 9.23 10.75 0.19
N LYS A 66 10.17 9.93 -0.28
CA LYS A 66 10.43 9.66 -1.71
C LYS A 66 9.85 8.31 -2.18
N GLY A 67 8.99 7.68 -1.38
CA GLY A 67 8.41 6.37 -1.70
C GLY A 67 9.35 5.18 -1.42
N GLU A 68 10.47 5.40 -0.74
CA GLU A 68 11.37 4.33 -0.28
C GLU A 68 10.69 3.55 0.84
N THR A 69 10.70 2.22 0.79
CA THR A 69 10.05 1.40 1.80
C THR A 69 11.05 0.60 2.62
N TRP A 70 10.78 0.46 3.92
CA TRP A 70 11.61 -0.29 4.85
C TRP A 70 10.76 -1.20 5.74
N THR A 71 11.24 -2.41 5.93
CA THR A 71 10.49 -3.50 6.57
C THR A 71 10.74 -3.56 8.08
N GLY A 72 11.61 -2.70 8.60
CA GLY A 72 12.06 -2.72 10.00
C GLY A 72 13.07 -3.84 10.30
N ARG A 73 13.52 -4.60 9.30
CA ARG A 73 14.58 -5.60 9.44
C ARG A 73 15.81 -5.18 8.61
N GLY A 74 17.00 -5.41 9.18
CA GLY A 74 18.28 -5.08 8.54
C GLY A 74 18.74 -3.64 8.80
N ARG A 75 19.70 -3.17 8.00
CA ARG A 75 20.30 -1.84 8.14
C ARG A 75 19.25 -0.74 7.92
N LYS A 76 19.19 0.24 8.84
CA LYS A 76 18.34 1.43 8.67
C LYS A 76 18.70 2.15 7.36
N PRO A 77 17.72 2.54 6.52
CA PRO A 77 17.99 3.29 5.31
C PRO A 77 18.45 4.73 5.63
N ILE A 78 19.06 5.40 4.66
CA ILE A 78 19.67 6.72 4.84
C ILE A 78 18.61 7.78 5.18
N TRP A 79 17.45 7.75 4.52
CA TRP A 79 16.35 8.68 4.79
C TRP A 79 15.85 8.59 6.23
N LEU A 80 15.87 7.39 6.83
CA LEU A 80 15.43 7.20 8.21
C LEU A 80 16.47 7.71 9.20
N GLN A 81 17.77 7.50 8.93
CA GLN A 81 18.84 8.08 9.73
C GLN A 81 18.81 9.61 9.66
N GLN A 82 18.54 10.17 8.49
CA GLN A 82 18.40 11.61 8.32
C GLN A 82 17.16 12.15 9.03
N ALA A 83 16.03 11.44 8.97
CA ALA A 83 14.83 11.81 9.71
C ALA A 83 15.06 11.79 11.23
N GLU A 84 15.78 10.79 11.75
CA GLU A 84 16.16 10.69 13.16
C GLU A 84 17.07 11.87 13.58
N LEU A 85 18.01 12.28 12.72
CA LEU A 85 18.85 13.47 12.92
C LEU A 85 18.04 14.78 12.89
N GLU A 86 16.98 14.85 12.09
CA GLU A 86 16.05 15.97 12.02
C GLU A 86 15.05 16.00 13.20
N GLY A 87 15.16 15.06 14.15
CA GLY A 87 14.29 14.95 15.32
C GLY A 87 12.92 14.33 15.03
N LYS A 88 12.74 13.69 13.86
CA LYS A 88 11.51 12.98 13.49
C LYS A 88 11.61 11.52 13.93
N SER A 89 10.53 11.03 14.53
CA SER A 89 10.44 9.65 15.01
C SER A 89 10.19 8.67 13.88
N LEU A 90 10.73 7.46 14.02
CA LEU A 90 10.49 6.34 13.09
C LEU A 90 8.99 6.06 12.90
N GLU A 91 8.18 6.28 13.94
CA GLU A 91 6.73 6.11 13.88
C GLU A 91 6.03 7.02 12.87
N ASP A 92 6.56 8.21 12.58
CA ASP A 92 5.98 9.17 11.62
C ASP A 92 5.95 8.61 10.19
N PHE A 93 6.91 7.73 9.89
CA PHE A 93 7.04 7.07 8.58
C PHE A 93 6.36 5.71 8.55
N ARG A 94 5.65 5.30 9.61
CA ARG A 94 4.99 3.99 9.66
C ARG A 94 3.80 3.97 8.70
N ILE A 95 3.76 2.96 7.84
CA ILE A 95 2.59 2.69 7.00
C ILE A 95 1.53 2.15 7.96
N THR A 96 0.65 3.02 8.46
CA THR A 96 -0.45 2.63 9.34
C THR A 96 -1.40 1.71 8.57
N SER A 97 -1.35 0.42 8.90
CA SER A 97 -2.41 -0.51 8.54
C SER A 97 -3.43 -0.44 9.68
N PRO A 98 -4.71 -0.14 9.40
CA PRO A 98 -5.71 0.20 10.41
C PRO A 98 -6.00 -0.88 11.47
N VAL A 99 -5.50 -2.11 11.28
CA VAL A 99 -5.68 -3.25 12.21
C VAL A 99 -5.01 -3.07 13.58
N ALA A 100 -4.02 -2.18 13.73
CA ALA A 100 -3.31 -2.04 15.02
C ALA A 100 -3.97 -1.07 16.01
N MET A 101 -5.00 -0.33 15.60
CA MET A 101 -5.69 0.66 16.46
C MET A 101 -6.91 0.06 17.18
N GLU A 102 -7.44 -1.07 16.72
CA GLU A 102 -8.62 -1.71 17.32
C GLU A 102 -8.28 -2.43 18.64
N GLU A 103 -7.09 -3.02 18.77
CA GLU A 103 -6.68 -3.73 20.01
C GLU A 103 -6.42 -2.77 21.19
N ASP A 104 -5.90 -1.56 20.92
CA ASP A 104 -5.66 -0.54 21.96
C ASP A 104 -6.96 0.16 22.41
N GLU A 105 -7.94 0.32 21.52
CA GLU A 105 -9.27 0.88 21.85
C GLU A 105 -10.11 -0.14 22.64
N GLU A 106 -10.11 -1.42 22.25
CA GLU A 106 -10.84 -2.49 22.92
C GLU A 106 -10.27 -2.75 24.33
N ALA A 107 -8.94 -2.74 24.50
CA ALA A 107 -8.30 -2.84 25.81
C ALA A 107 -8.64 -1.66 26.74
N ARG A 108 -8.77 -0.45 26.17
CA ARG A 108 -9.11 0.77 26.91
C ARG A 108 -10.59 0.84 27.27
N LEU A 109 -11.47 0.23 26.47
CA LEU A 109 -12.90 0.06 26.78
C LEU A 109 -13.13 -1.06 27.81
N GLU A 110 -12.33 -2.11 27.79
CA GLU A 110 -12.41 -3.21 28.76
C GLU A 110 -11.88 -2.80 30.15
N GLU A 111 -10.90 -1.88 30.22
CA GLU A 111 -10.48 -1.27 31.49
C GLU A 111 -11.58 -0.39 32.13
N LEU A 112 -12.45 0.22 31.31
CA LEU A 112 -13.53 1.11 31.76
C LEU A 112 -14.82 0.35 32.16
N THR A 113 -14.90 -0.96 31.88
CA THR A 113 -16.08 -1.79 32.15
C THR A 113 -15.83 -2.85 33.24
N ARG A 114 -14.64 -2.90 33.84
CA ARG A 114 -14.37 -3.74 35.02
C ARG A 114 -15.20 -3.25 36.22
N PRO A 115 -16.10 -4.08 36.79
CA PRO A 115 -17.00 -3.68 37.87
C PRO A 115 -16.32 -3.56 39.25
N ASP A 116 -14.99 -3.58 39.33
CA ASP A 116 -14.25 -3.69 40.61
C ASP A 116 -13.61 -2.37 41.09
N ASN A 117 -14.08 -1.20 40.64
CA ASN A 117 -13.58 0.08 41.16
C ASN A 117 -14.62 0.96 41.86
N VAL A 118 -15.65 0.37 42.47
CA VAL A 118 -16.38 1.03 43.56
C VAL A 118 -15.73 0.68 44.89
N LYS A 119 -14.58 1.31 45.16
CA LYS A 119 -14.08 1.48 46.53
C LYS A 119 -14.55 2.85 47.04
N ALA A 120 -15.68 2.85 47.72
CA ALA A 120 -15.98 3.61 48.94
C ALA A 120 -17.44 3.35 49.35
#